data_AF-A0A1I8D0K3-F1
#
_entry.id   AF-A0A1I8D0K3-F1
#
_cell.length_a   1.000
_cell.length_b   1.000
_cell.length_c   1.000
_cell.angle_alpha   90.00
_cell.angle_beta   90.00
_cell.angle_gamma   90.00
#
_symmetry.space_group_name_H-M   'P 1'
#
loop_
_entity.id
_entity.type
_entity.pdbx_description
1 polymer ?
#
loop_
_entity_poly.entity_id
_entity_poly.type
_entity_poly.pdbx_seq_one_letter_code
_entity_poly.pdbx_strand_id
1 'polypeptide(L)'
;MDKPAKSDALPNQKRNSIYEDAEEGTPELHSIFTLLETFKDTKLALHLFMNNKFEEAEEKLISKSDKSIYHALGFGVILFIKSMMTCERKDLETAAEACKKSVSIIEKYRAKNVFLNPMSWLSNSNKNLTDDQIHAELCYAETLLLKAVLAFFTDETFSSFIKGALKVNTCHSIYRECYKIINTTQWEERDAVVREQFEAGTRMGIGIFNMMISIMPAKILKLLEFCGFYGNKNIE
;
A
#
# COMPACT_ATOMS: atom_id res chain seq x y z
N MET A 1 48.49 57.50 31.96
CA MET A 1 48.12 56.37 31.07
C MET A 1 47.44 55.32 31.93
N ASP A 2 46.38 54.74 31.37
CA ASP A 2 45.63 53.54 31.75
C ASP A 2 44.63 53.51 32.93
N LYS A 3 43.35 53.45 32.53
CA LYS A 3 42.16 52.85 33.19
C LYS A 3 42.31 51.30 33.26
N PRO A 4 41.47 50.49 33.98
CA PRO A 4 40.03 50.67 34.34
C PRO A 4 39.71 50.35 35.83
N ALA A 5 38.58 50.68 36.48
CA ALA A 5 37.14 50.82 36.19
C ALA A 5 36.29 49.52 36.32
N LYS A 6 35.43 49.54 37.37
CA LYS A 6 34.10 48.91 37.57
C LYS A 6 34.08 47.42 37.98
N SER A 7 33.69 47.05 39.22
CA SER A 7 32.46 47.24 40.01
C SER A 7 31.64 45.95 40.01
N ASP A 8 31.31 45.51 41.23
CA ASP A 8 30.91 44.17 41.61
C ASP A 8 29.64 43.62 40.95
N ALA A 9 29.65 42.31 40.80
CA ALA A 9 28.63 41.47 40.18
C ALA A 9 27.34 41.43 41.00
N LEU A 10 26.21 41.71 40.34
CA LEU A 10 24.87 41.32 40.77
C LEU A 10 24.57 39.92 40.22
N PRO A 11 23.95 39.02 41.01
CA PRO A 11 23.71 37.65 40.60
C PRO A 11 22.70 37.59 39.45
N ASN A 12 23.14 36.99 38.35
CA ASN A 12 22.40 36.76 37.13
C ASN A 12 21.28 35.74 37.41
N GLN A 13 20.09 36.24 37.76
CA GLN A 13 18.88 35.45 37.90
C GLN A 13 18.50 34.95 36.49
N LYS A 14 19.05 33.79 36.10
CA LYS A 14 18.63 33.04 34.92
C LYS A 14 17.11 32.85 35.03
N ARG A 15 16.35 33.56 34.22
CA ARG A 15 14.95 33.22 33.96
C ARG A 15 14.98 31.83 33.37
N ASN A 16 14.60 30.83 34.17
CA ASN A 16 14.27 29.51 33.65
C ASN A 16 13.11 29.71 32.68
N SER A 17 13.41 29.66 31.39
CA SER A 17 12.43 29.53 30.32
C SER A 17 11.65 28.24 30.61
N ILE A 18 10.36 28.38 30.93
CA ILE A 18 9.45 27.30 31.32
C ILE A 18 8.85 26.59 30.11
N TYR A 19 9.45 26.76 28.94
CA TYR A 19 9.01 26.10 27.73
C TYR A 19 9.72 24.76 27.65
N GLU A 20 9.00 23.74 28.13
CA GLU A 20 9.22 22.34 27.78
C GLU A 20 9.08 22.26 26.26
N ASP A 21 10.17 21.93 25.57
CA ASP A 21 10.13 21.70 24.12
C ASP A 21 9.10 20.59 23.90
N ALA A 22 7.96 20.93 23.31
CA ALA A 22 6.98 19.95 22.90
C ALA A 22 7.67 19.06 21.86
N GLU A 23 7.98 17.83 22.23
CA GLU A 23 8.31 16.80 21.25
C GLU A 23 7.12 16.76 20.28
N GLU A 24 7.32 17.23 19.04
CA GLU A 24 6.44 16.94 17.92
C GLU A 24 6.52 15.44 17.63
N GLY A 25 5.93 14.65 18.52
CA GLY A 25 5.50 13.31 18.19
C GLY A 25 4.49 13.46 17.07
N THR A 26 4.89 13.13 15.85
CA THR A 26 3.93 12.83 14.78
C THR A 26 2.88 11.93 15.40
N PRO A 27 1.57 12.24 15.30
CA PRO A 27 0.56 11.38 15.89
C PRO A 27 0.72 10.01 15.23
N GLU A 28 1.28 9.06 15.97
CA GLU A 28 1.32 7.67 15.56
C GLU A 28 -0.13 7.31 15.30
N LEU A 29 -0.45 7.06 14.02
CA LEU A 29 -1.78 6.65 13.60
C LEU A 29 -2.01 5.27 14.22
N HIS A 30 -2.50 5.25 15.46
CA HIS A 30 -2.68 4.03 16.21
C HIS A 30 -3.79 3.25 15.52
N SER A 31 -3.42 2.18 14.82
CA SER A 31 -4.38 1.29 14.20
C SER A 31 -5.30 0.77 15.29
N ILE A 32 -6.61 0.97 15.14
CA ILE A 32 -7.63 0.52 16.11
C ILE A 32 -7.63 -1.01 16.21
N PHE A 33 -7.11 -1.70 15.18
CA PHE A 33 -7.03 -3.15 15.08
C PHE A 33 -5.61 -3.60 14.79
N THR A 34 -5.19 -4.71 15.41
CA THR A 34 -3.90 -5.32 15.09
C THR A 34 -3.96 -6.03 13.73
N LEU A 35 -2.83 -6.11 13.00
CA LEU A 35 -2.78 -6.83 11.71
C LEU A 35 -3.33 -8.25 11.82
N LEU A 36 -2.98 -8.97 12.88
CA LEU A 36 -3.41 -10.34 13.14
C LEU A 36 -4.94 -10.47 13.21
N GLU A 37 -5.61 -9.54 13.88
CA GLU A 37 -7.08 -9.49 13.92
C GLU A 37 -7.68 -9.25 12.54
N THR A 38 -7.08 -8.33 11.78
CA THR A 38 -7.55 -8.04 10.43
C THR A 38 -7.39 -9.23 9.48
N PHE A 39 -6.30 -10.00 9.59
CA PHE A 39 -6.11 -11.25 8.82
C PHE A 39 -7.18 -12.28 9.15
N LYS A 40 -7.47 -12.46 10.45
CA LYS A 40 -8.47 -13.41 10.90
C LYS A 40 -9.86 -13.05 10.38
N ASP A 41 -10.25 -11.79 10.50
CA ASP A 41 -11.56 -11.32 10.05
C ASP A 41 -11.72 -11.42 8.53
N THR A 42 -10.70 -11.02 7.77
CA THR A 42 -10.71 -11.14 6.29
C THR A 42 -10.72 -12.59 5.82
N LYS A 43 -9.97 -13.48 6.48
CA LYS A 43 -10.02 -14.93 6.20
C LYS A 43 -11.41 -15.51 6.46
N LEU A 44 -12.07 -15.09 7.54
CA LEU A 44 -13.44 -15.52 7.85
C LEU A 44 -14.44 -14.97 6.82
N ALA A 45 -14.33 -13.71 6.43
CA ALA A 45 -15.18 -13.12 5.40
C ALA A 45 -14.99 -13.82 4.06
N LEU A 46 -13.75 -14.13 3.66
CA LEU A 46 -13.47 -14.90 2.46
C LEU A 46 -14.07 -16.31 2.54
N HIS A 47 -13.99 -16.97 3.70
CA HIS A 47 -14.63 -18.26 3.90
C HIS A 47 -16.16 -18.19 3.76
N LEU A 48 -16.81 -17.16 4.29
CA LEU A 48 -18.25 -16.93 4.10
C LEU A 48 -18.58 -16.74 2.61
N PHE A 49 -17.82 -15.88 1.93
CA PHE A 49 -17.96 -15.62 0.49
C PHE A 49 -17.87 -16.92 -0.34
N MET A 50 -16.84 -17.74 -0.08
CA MET A 50 -16.64 -19.00 -0.80
C MET A 50 -17.71 -20.06 -0.52
N ASN A 51 -18.47 -19.90 0.58
CA ASN A 51 -19.63 -20.73 0.89
C ASN A 51 -20.95 -20.06 0.45
N ASN A 52 -20.91 -19.14 -0.51
CA ASN A 52 -22.06 -18.41 -1.08
C ASN A 52 -22.86 -17.58 -0.06
N LYS A 53 -22.26 -17.25 1.09
CA LYS A 53 -22.84 -16.35 2.11
C LYS A 53 -22.33 -14.93 1.87
N PHE A 54 -22.68 -14.36 0.72
CA PHE A 54 -22.12 -13.08 0.24
C PHE A 54 -22.45 -11.91 1.17
N GLU A 55 -23.70 -11.82 1.61
CA GLU A 55 -24.19 -10.75 2.48
C GLU A 55 -23.50 -10.79 3.85
N GLU A 56 -23.35 -11.98 4.44
CA GLU A 56 -22.63 -12.16 5.71
C GLU A 56 -21.15 -11.77 5.58
N ALA A 57 -20.54 -12.07 4.43
CA ALA A 57 -19.15 -11.72 4.16
C ALA A 57 -18.96 -10.19 4.04
N GLU A 58 -19.88 -9.51 3.34
CA GLU A 58 -19.88 -8.05 3.20
C GLU A 58 -20.12 -7.34 4.53
N GLU A 59 -21.14 -7.76 5.29
CA GLU A 59 -21.49 -7.18 6.60
C GLU A 59 -20.30 -7.26 7.58
N LYS A 60 -19.55 -8.38 7.53
CA LYS A 60 -18.41 -8.59 8.41
C LYS A 60 -17.25 -7.61 8.14
N LEU A 61 -17.07 -7.17 6.90
CA LEU A 61 -15.95 -6.28 6.53
C LEU A 61 -16.36 -4.81 6.48
N ILE A 62 -17.58 -4.48 6.04
CA ILE A 62 -18.01 -3.09 5.81
C ILE A 62 -17.91 -2.22 7.06
N SER A 63 -18.22 -2.76 8.24
CA SER A 63 -18.16 -2.01 9.51
C SER A 63 -16.72 -1.63 9.94
N LYS A 64 -15.72 -2.28 9.34
CA LYS A 64 -14.29 -2.13 9.66
C LYS A 64 -13.45 -1.65 8.47
N SER A 65 -14.02 -1.54 7.27
CA SER A 65 -13.31 -1.17 6.05
C SER A 65 -12.72 0.24 6.10
N ASP A 66 -13.33 1.15 6.85
CA ASP A 66 -12.82 2.52 7.00
C ASP A 66 -11.72 2.66 8.07
N LYS A 67 -11.41 1.58 8.79
CA LYS A 67 -10.59 1.62 10.00
C LYS A 67 -9.25 0.91 9.86
N SER A 68 -9.07 -0.01 8.91
CA SER A 68 -7.83 -0.79 8.79
C SER A 68 -7.57 -1.26 7.36
N ILE A 69 -6.30 -1.51 7.05
CA ILE A 69 -5.81 -1.78 5.70
C ILE A 69 -6.42 -3.05 5.08
N TYR A 70 -6.48 -4.16 5.83
CA TYR A 70 -6.94 -5.44 5.32
C TYR A 70 -8.46 -5.53 5.22
N HIS A 71 -9.21 -4.91 6.15
CA HIS A 71 -10.67 -4.84 6.01
C HIS A 71 -11.06 -3.99 4.79
N ALA A 72 -10.34 -2.88 4.54
CA ALA A 72 -10.53 -2.07 3.34
C ALA A 72 -10.31 -2.89 2.07
N LEU A 73 -9.12 -3.49 1.94
CA LEU A 73 -8.76 -4.35 0.83
C LEU A 73 -9.75 -5.52 0.65
N GLY A 74 -10.03 -6.27 1.72
CA GLY A 74 -10.90 -7.44 1.68
C GLY A 74 -12.31 -7.11 1.23
N PHE A 75 -12.88 -5.99 1.71
CA PHE A 75 -14.18 -5.52 1.26
C PHE A 75 -14.16 -5.15 -0.23
N GLY A 76 -13.12 -4.46 -0.68
CA GLY A 76 -12.90 -4.17 -2.10
C GLY A 76 -12.80 -5.43 -2.97
N VAL A 77 -12.07 -6.45 -2.52
CA VAL A 77 -11.93 -7.75 -3.20
C VAL A 77 -13.26 -8.49 -3.31
N ILE A 78 -14.04 -8.54 -2.22
CA ILE A 78 -15.36 -9.20 -2.24
C ILE A 78 -16.28 -8.54 -3.26
N LEU A 79 -16.40 -7.21 -3.22
CA LEU A 79 -17.23 -6.48 -4.18
C LEU A 79 -16.70 -6.60 -5.60
N PHE A 80 -15.38 -6.60 -5.78
CA PHE A 80 -14.76 -6.84 -7.07
C PHE A 80 -15.19 -8.20 -7.64
N ILE A 81 -14.98 -9.30 -6.91
CA ILE A 81 -15.34 -10.64 -7.39
C ILE A 81 -16.84 -10.71 -7.69
N LYS A 82 -17.69 -10.19 -6.80
CA LYS A 82 -19.14 -10.16 -7.01
C LYS A 82 -19.52 -9.41 -8.29
N SER A 83 -18.94 -8.22 -8.52
CA SER A 83 -19.20 -7.43 -9.72
C SER A 83 -18.69 -8.09 -11.00
N MET A 84 -17.60 -8.85 -10.93
CA MET A 84 -17.08 -9.59 -12.08
C MET A 84 -17.94 -10.82 -12.41
N MET A 85 -18.62 -11.40 -11.41
CA MET A 85 -19.56 -12.52 -11.62
C MET A 85 -20.85 -12.06 -12.28
N THR A 86 -21.41 -10.91 -11.89
CA THR A 86 -22.65 -10.38 -12.49
C THR A 86 -22.38 -9.63 -13.79
N CYS A 87 -21.22 -8.97 -13.90
CA CYS A 87 -20.86 -8.06 -14.98
C CYS A 87 -21.91 -6.96 -15.21
N GLU A 88 -22.73 -6.65 -14.20
CA GLU A 88 -23.70 -5.57 -14.26
C GLU A 88 -23.02 -4.24 -14.01
N ARG A 89 -23.31 -3.23 -14.84
CA ARG A 89 -22.67 -1.91 -14.75
C ARG A 89 -22.79 -1.29 -13.35
N LYS A 90 -23.95 -1.44 -12.71
CA LYS A 90 -24.19 -0.94 -11.35
C LYS A 90 -23.29 -1.60 -10.30
N ASP A 91 -23.06 -2.90 -10.41
CA ASP A 91 -22.19 -3.63 -9.49
C ASP A 91 -20.72 -3.28 -9.72
N LEU A 92 -20.31 -3.15 -10.98
CA LEU A 92 -18.96 -2.73 -11.38
C LEU A 92 -18.63 -1.33 -10.86
N GLU A 93 -19.56 -0.38 -10.99
CA GLU A 93 -19.42 0.98 -10.44
C GLU A 93 -19.34 0.98 -8.91
N THR A 94 -20.15 0.15 -8.25
CA THR A 94 -20.13 -0.02 -6.79
C THR A 94 -18.79 -0.56 -6.31
N ALA A 95 -18.26 -1.58 -6.99
CA ALA A 95 -16.93 -2.13 -6.70
C ALA A 95 -15.81 -1.11 -6.97
N ALA A 96 -15.92 -0.31 -8.04
CA ALA A 96 -14.95 0.73 -8.37
C ALA A 96 -14.88 1.82 -7.30
N GLU A 97 -16.03 2.27 -6.78
CA GLU A 97 -16.09 3.24 -5.70
C GLU A 97 -15.58 2.64 -4.37
N ALA A 98 -15.89 1.38 -4.08
CA ALA A 98 -15.34 0.69 -2.91
C ALA A 98 -13.81 0.56 -2.97
N CYS A 99 -13.26 0.20 -4.13
CA CYS A 99 -11.80 0.13 -4.33
C CYS A 99 -11.16 1.52 -4.22
N LYS A 100 -11.84 2.58 -4.68
CA LYS A 100 -11.37 3.96 -4.53
C LYS A 100 -11.31 4.38 -3.07
N LYS A 101 -12.36 4.10 -2.29
CA LYS A 101 -12.35 4.31 -0.83
C LYS A 101 -11.24 3.53 -0.15
N SER A 102 -11.08 2.26 -0.52
CA SER A 102 -10.03 1.38 0.03
C SER A 102 -8.63 1.96 -0.19
N VAL A 103 -8.35 2.47 -1.40
CA VAL A 103 -7.11 3.20 -1.69
C VAL A 103 -6.92 4.38 -0.72
N SER A 104 -7.94 5.22 -0.54
CA SER A 104 -7.85 6.39 0.34
C SER A 104 -7.61 6.03 1.81
N ILE A 105 -8.10 4.87 2.27
CA ILE A 105 -7.81 4.37 3.62
C ILE A 105 -6.38 3.85 3.69
N ILE A 106 -5.97 2.98 2.77
CA ILE A 106 -4.63 2.38 2.76
C ILE A 106 -3.54 3.45 2.64
N GLU A 107 -3.76 4.50 1.84
CA GLU A 107 -2.80 5.60 1.69
C GLU A 107 -2.44 6.33 2.98
N LYS A 108 -3.30 6.28 4.01
CA LYS A 108 -3.04 6.89 5.32
C LYS A 108 -1.96 6.13 6.11
N TYR A 109 -1.77 4.86 5.80
CA TYR A 109 -0.81 3.97 6.47
C TYR A 109 0.50 3.82 5.70
N ARG A 110 0.59 4.38 4.48
CA ARG A 110 1.76 4.20 3.59
C ARG A 110 2.95 5.09 3.96
N ALA A 111 4.14 4.51 3.88
CA ALA A 111 5.40 5.24 3.91
C ALA A 111 5.79 5.76 2.51
N LYS A 112 5.00 6.71 1.96
CA LYS A 112 5.07 7.17 0.56
C LYS A 112 6.49 7.56 0.09
N ASN A 113 7.31 8.11 0.98
CA ASN A 113 8.66 8.59 0.65
C ASN A 113 9.67 7.46 0.41
N VAL A 114 9.43 6.25 0.92
CA VAL A 114 10.38 5.13 0.85
C VAL A 114 10.22 4.34 -0.45
N PHE A 115 8.99 4.14 -0.91
CA PHE A 115 8.68 3.27 -2.05
C PHE A 115 8.64 3.99 -3.41
N LEU A 116 8.50 5.32 -3.41
CA LEU A 116 8.52 6.13 -4.64
C LEU A 116 9.92 6.55 -5.08
N ASN A 117 10.92 6.48 -4.19
CA ASN A 117 12.30 6.82 -4.49
C ASN A 117 13.17 5.56 -4.55
N PRO A 118 13.58 5.07 -5.73
CA PRO A 118 14.45 3.91 -5.87
C PRO A 118 15.77 4.05 -5.08
N MET A 119 16.22 5.29 -4.86
CA MET A 119 17.43 5.62 -4.10
C MET A 119 17.23 5.58 -2.58
N SER A 120 15.98 5.63 -2.10
CA SER A 120 15.63 5.43 -0.68
C SER A 120 15.94 4.01 -0.23
N TRP A 121 15.90 3.03 -1.14
CA TRP A 121 16.27 1.64 -0.88
C TRP A 121 17.72 1.49 -0.41
N LEU A 122 18.63 2.27 -0.99
CA LEU A 122 20.06 2.26 -0.67
C LEU A 122 20.35 3.00 0.64
N SER A 123 19.45 3.87 1.07
CA SER A 123 19.54 4.55 2.36
C SER A 123 19.15 3.60 3.47
N ASN A 124 19.75 3.77 4.65
CA ASN A 124 19.46 3.04 5.89
C ASN A 124 18.00 3.21 6.38
N SER A 125 17.13 3.87 5.60
CA SER A 125 15.72 4.21 5.84
C SER A 125 14.82 2.98 5.96
N ASN A 126 15.16 1.86 5.30
CA ASN A 126 14.40 0.61 5.41
C ASN A 126 14.42 0.00 6.82
N LYS A 127 15.36 0.40 7.68
CA LYS A 127 15.54 -0.19 9.01
C LYS A 127 14.39 0.09 9.98
N ASN A 128 13.54 1.09 9.68
CA ASN A 128 12.53 1.59 10.63
C ASN A 128 11.09 1.50 10.09
N LEU A 129 10.82 0.72 9.04
CA LEU A 129 9.45 0.54 8.56
C LEU A 129 8.64 -0.36 9.51
N THR A 130 7.45 0.13 9.90
CA THR A 130 6.51 -0.66 10.70
C THR A 130 5.83 -1.73 9.86
N ASP A 131 5.32 -2.79 10.50
CA ASP A 131 4.57 -3.84 9.79
C ASP A 131 3.37 -3.25 9.04
N ASP A 132 2.63 -2.33 9.67
CA ASP A 132 1.48 -1.66 9.04
C ASP A 132 1.86 -0.91 7.77
N GLN A 133 3.01 -0.22 7.76
CA GLN A 133 3.48 0.51 6.59
C GLN A 133 3.86 -0.44 5.45
N ILE A 134 4.54 -1.53 5.78
CA ILE A 134 4.96 -2.54 4.79
C ILE A 134 3.72 -3.20 4.17
N HIS A 135 2.78 -3.64 5.00
CA HIS A 135 1.54 -4.24 4.54
C HIS A 135 0.64 -3.25 3.79
N ALA A 136 0.64 -1.96 4.15
CA ALA A 136 -0.09 -0.94 3.42
C ALA A 136 0.40 -0.79 1.97
N GLU A 137 1.70 -0.93 1.70
CA GLU A 137 2.24 -0.89 0.34
C GLU A 137 1.76 -2.07 -0.50
N LEU A 138 1.78 -3.28 0.06
CA LEU A 138 1.25 -4.47 -0.58
C LEU A 138 -0.26 -4.33 -0.88
N CYS A 139 -1.06 -3.98 0.13
CA CYS A 139 -2.50 -3.78 -0.03
C CYS A 139 -2.84 -2.68 -1.05
N TYR A 140 -2.01 -1.63 -1.12
CA TYR A 140 -2.16 -0.57 -2.10
C TYR A 140 -1.90 -1.08 -3.52
N ALA A 141 -0.84 -1.87 -3.73
CA ALA A 141 -0.54 -2.48 -5.01
C ALA A 141 -1.67 -3.39 -5.49
N GLU A 142 -2.21 -4.24 -4.60
CA GLU A 142 -3.37 -5.09 -4.89
C GLU A 142 -4.60 -4.26 -5.29
N THR A 143 -4.95 -3.25 -4.48
CA THR A 143 -6.13 -2.42 -4.76
C THR A 143 -5.96 -1.62 -6.06
N LEU A 144 -4.74 -1.19 -6.42
CA LEU A 144 -4.46 -0.57 -7.71
C LEU A 144 -4.74 -1.50 -8.89
N LEU A 145 -4.44 -2.80 -8.77
CA LEU A 145 -4.78 -3.78 -9.80
C LEU A 145 -6.29 -3.93 -9.96
N LEU A 146 -7.02 -4.07 -8.85
CA LEU A 146 -8.49 -4.15 -8.90
C LEU A 146 -9.07 -2.93 -9.61
N LYS A 147 -8.58 -1.72 -9.28
CA LYS A 147 -9.00 -0.48 -9.95
C LYS A 147 -8.60 -0.41 -11.42
N ALA A 148 -7.47 -0.99 -11.80
CA ALA A 148 -7.04 -1.02 -13.21
C ALA A 148 -7.93 -1.96 -14.02
N VAL A 149 -8.29 -3.12 -13.46
CA VAL A 149 -9.23 -4.07 -14.08
C VAL A 149 -10.62 -3.45 -14.17
N LEU A 150 -11.17 -2.91 -13.08
CA LEU A 150 -12.51 -2.31 -13.08
C LEU A 150 -12.62 -1.14 -14.07
N ALA A 151 -11.59 -0.31 -14.19
CA ALA A 151 -11.59 0.80 -15.15
C ALA A 151 -11.77 0.34 -16.61
N PHE A 152 -11.37 -0.89 -16.95
CA PHE A 152 -11.62 -1.45 -18.28
C PHE A 152 -13.10 -1.73 -18.53
N PHE A 153 -13.86 -2.09 -17.49
CA PHE A 153 -15.29 -2.40 -17.58
C PHE A 153 -16.19 -1.18 -17.34
N THR A 154 -15.77 -0.23 -16.52
CA THR A 154 -16.57 0.95 -16.18
C THR A 154 -16.34 2.11 -17.15
N ASP A 155 -15.13 2.26 -17.70
CA ASP A 155 -14.76 3.43 -18.47
C ASP A 155 -14.38 3.07 -19.91
N GLU A 156 -15.20 3.46 -20.87
CA GLU A 156 -14.95 3.21 -22.30
C GLU A 156 -13.95 4.21 -22.93
N THR A 157 -13.29 5.05 -22.12
CA THR A 157 -12.41 6.10 -22.64
C THR A 157 -10.95 5.65 -22.77
N PHE A 158 -10.28 6.11 -23.83
CA PHE A 158 -8.84 5.90 -24.03
C PHE A 158 -8.00 6.46 -22.86
N SER A 159 -8.47 7.54 -22.21
CA SER A 159 -7.81 8.11 -21.03
C SER A 159 -7.82 7.15 -19.84
N SER A 160 -8.94 6.45 -19.61
CA SER A 160 -9.06 5.46 -18.54
C SER A 160 -8.21 4.23 -18.81
N PHE A 161 -8.07 3.82 -20.08
CA PHE A 161 -7.14 2.78 -20.48
C PHE A 161 -5.68 3.15 -20.15
N ILE A 162 -5.23 4.35 -20.52
CA ILE A 162 -3.88 4.84 -20.19
C ILE A 162 -3.68 4.89 -18.67
N LYS A 163 -4.65 5.43 -17.92
CA LYS A 163 -4.59 5.47 -16.45
C LYS A 163 -4.54 4.06 -15.85
N GLY A 164 -5.24 3.09 -16.44
CA GLY A 164 -5.17 1.69 -16.09
C GLY A 164 -3.75 1.13 -16.28
N ALA A 165 -3.16 1.34 -17.46
CA ALA A 165 -1.79 0.92 -17.76
C ALA A 165 -0.74 1.55 -16.82
N LEU A 166 -0.88 2.84 -16.49
CA LEU A 166 -0.02 3.51 -15.51
C LEU A 166 -0.13 2.86 -14.12
N LYS A 167 -1.36 2.57 -13.65
CA LYS A 167 -1.57 1.86 -12.36
C LYS A 167 -0.95 0.48 -12.35
N VAL A 168 -1.04 -0.27 -13.45
CA VAL A 168 -0.41 -1.60 -13.58
C VAL A 168 1.12 -1.50 -13.44
N ASN A 169 1.74 -0.49 -14.06
CA ASN A 169 3.17 -0.25 -13.91
C ASN A 169 3.59 0.15 -12.49
N THR A 170 2.84 1.07 -11.87
CA THR A 170 3.04 1.44 -10.47
C THR A 170 2.94 0.23 -9.56
N CYS A 171 1.90 -0.59 -9.75
CA CYS A 171 1.70 -1.81 -9.01
C CYS A 171 2.88 -2.78 -9.15
N HIS A 172 3.34 -3.04 -10.39
CA HIS A 172 4.50 -3.91 -10.63
C HIS A 172 5.75 -3.38 -9.90
N SER A 173 5.98 -2.06 -9.92
CA SER A 173 7.10 -1.46 -9.20
C SER A 173 7.01 -1.70 -7.69
N ILE A 174 5.83 -1.48 -7.08
CA ILE A 174 5.63 -1.69 -5.65
C ILE A 174 5.85 -3.16 -5.27
N TYR A 175 5.35 -4.11 -6.07
CA TYR A 175 5.61 -5.53 -5.83
C TYR A 175 7.10 -5.89 -5.90
N ARG A 176 7.87 -5.28 -6.80
CA ARG A 176 9.33 -5.48 -6.83
C ARG A 176 10.00 -4.95 -5.56
N GLU A 177 9.57 -3.80 -5.06
CA GLU A 177 10.09 -3.29 -3.78
C GLU A 177 9.70 -4.19 -2.61
N CYS A 178 8.44 -4.67 -2.54
CA CYS A 178 8.00 -5.65 -1.55
C CYS A 178 8.83 -6.95 -1.64
N TYR A 179 9.13 -7.43 -2.84
CA TYR A 179 9.95 -8.62 -3.05
C TYR A 179 11.40 -8.44 -2.60
N LYS A 180 11.94 -7.24 -2.70
CA LYS A 180 13.27 -6.99 -2.15
C LYS A 180 13.22 -6.94 -0.61
N ILE A 181 12.12 -6.50 0.02
CA ILE A 181 11.98 -6.42 1.49
C ILE A 181 12.03 -7.80 2.13
N ILE A 182 11.33 -8.77 1.54
CA ILE A 182 11.33 -10.17 2.03
C ILE A 182 12.72 -10.83 1.96
N ASN A 183 13.64 -10.28 1.17
CA ASN A 183 15.02 -10.77 1.02
C ASN A 183 16.02 -9.99 1.90
N THR A 184 15.55 -9.16 2.84
CA THR A 184 16.41 -8.46 3.79
C THR A 184 16.60 -9.29 5.07
N THR A 185 17.76 -9.16 5.72
CA THR A 185 18.08 -9.92 6.94
C THR A 185 17.17 -9.59 8.13
N GLN A 186 16.64 -8.36 8.18
CA GLN A 186 15.75 -7.88 9.25
C GLN A 186 14.32 -8.45 9.15
N TRP A 187 14.00 -9.09 8.04
CA TRP A 187 12.69 -9.66 7.80
C TRP A 187 12.41 -10.89 8.69
N GLU A 188 13.47 -11.61 9.09
CA GLU A 188 13.38 -12.82 9.92
C GLU A 188 12.97 -12.56 11.38
N GLU A 189 13.12 -11.32 11.86
CA GLU A 189 12.85 -10.93 13.25
C GLU A 189 11.37 -10.59 13.52
N ARG A 190 10.54 -10.52 12.47
CA ARG A 190 9.11 -10.13 12.56
C ARG A 190 8.23 -11.32 12.95
N ASP A 191 7.01 -11.03 13.41
CA ASP A 191 6.01 -12.06 13.74
C ASP A 191 5.79 -13.01 12.54
N ALA A 192 5.77 -14.31 12.83
CA ALA A 192 5.73 -15.34 11.80
C ALA A 192 4.48 -15.25 10.90
N VAL A 193 3.32 -14.91 11.47
CA VAL A 193 2.05 -14.83 10.72
C VAL A 193 2.04 -13.57 9.85
N VAL A 194 2.47 -12.43 10.39
CA VAL A 194 2.63 -11.17 9.64
C VAL A 194 3.55 -11.40 8.44
N ARG A 195 4.71 -12.01 8.70
CA ARG A 195 5.70 -12.36 7.68
C ARG A 195 5.13 -13.25 6.58
N GLU A 196 4.46 -14.34 6.97
CA GLU A 196 3.88 -15.30 6.04
C GLU A 196 2.83 -14.64 5.12
N GLN A 197 1.94 -13.81 5.67
CA GLN A 197 0.91 -13.13 4.88
C GLN A 197 1.51 -12.16 3.86
N PHE A 198 2.52 -11.40 4.26
CA PHE A 198 3.19 -10.48 3.33
C PHE A 198 3.98 -11.22 2.24
N GLU A 199 4.72 -12.27 2.60
CA GLU A 199 5.44 -13.10 1.64
C GLU A 199 4.49 -13.75 0.65
N ALA A 200 3.37 -14.29 1.12
CA ALA A 200 2.35 -14.90 0.29
C ALA A 200 1.77 -13.90 -0.72
N GLY A 201 1.30 -12.73 -0.26
CA GLY A 201 0.76 -11.69 -1.14
C GLY A 201 1.78 -11.15 -2.13
N THR A 202 3.02 -10.92 -1.69
CA THR A 202 4.11 -10.45 -2.55
C THR A 202 4.43 -11.45 -3.67
N ARG A 203 4.60 -12.73 -3.33
CA ARG A 203 4.88 -13.78 -4.30
C ARG A 203 3.70 -14.02 -5.24
N MET A 204 2.47 -13.96 -4.72
CA MET A 204 1.25 -14.02 -5.52
C MET A 204 1.23 -12.91 -6.57
N GLY A 205 1.45 -11.66 -6.16
CA GLY A 205 1.48 -10.52 -7.08
C GLY A 205 2.52 -10.65 -8.18
N ILE A 206 3.78 -10.97 -7.81
CA ILE A 206 4.85 -11.24 -8.80
C ILE A 206 4.46 -12.39 -9.75
N GLY A 207 3.85 -13.46 -9.22
CA GLY A 207 3.33 -14.57 -10.02
C GLY A 207 2.28 -14.14 -11.03
N ILE A 208 1.33 -13.29 -10.62
CA ILE A 208 0.30 -12.71 -11.50
C ILE A 208 0.95 -11.89 -12.62
N PHE A 209 1.95 -11.07 -12.32
CA PHE A 209 2.68 -10.30 -13.35
C PHE A 209 3.43 -11.19 -14.33
N ASN A 210 4.14 -12.21 -13.84
CA ASN A 210 4.82 -13.18 -14.70
C ASN A 210 3.83 -13.92 -15.61
N MET A 211 2.66 -14.28 -15.09
CA MET A 211 1.58 -14.89 -15.87
C MET A 211 1.05 -13.92 -16.93
N MET A 212 0.77 -12.66 -16.57
CA MET A 212 0.32 -11.65 -17.53
C MET A 212 1.34 -11.43 -18.66
N ILE A 213 2.64 -11.37 -18.34
CA ILE A 213 3.71 -11.23 -19.32
C ILE A 213 3.75 -12.46 -20.25
N SER A 214 3.61 -13.67 -19.69
CA SER A 214 3.66 -14.92 -20.45
C SER A 214 2.49 -15.06 -21.45
N ILE A 215 1.34 -14.47 -21.15
CA ILE A 215 0.14 -14.50 -22.01
C ILE A 215 0.15 -13.36 -23.04
N MET A 216 1.01 -12.34 -22.87
CA MET A 216 1.04 -11.17 -23.74
C MET A 216 1.48 -11.56 -25.17
N PRO A 217 0.62 -11.36 -26.20
CA PRO A 217 1.01 -11.61 -27.57
C PRO A 217 2.19 -10.71 -27.96
N ALA A 218 3.20 -11.25 -28.66
CA ALA A 218 4.41 -10.51 -29.07
C ALA A 218 4.12 -9.21 -29.85
N LYS A 219 2.92 -9.06 -30.42
CA LYS A 219 2.45 -7.86 -31.12
C LYS A 219 2.11 -6.69 -30.17
N ILE A 220 1.72 -6.97 -28.93
CA ILE A 220 1.40 -5.93 -27.92
C ILE A 220 2.69 -5.37 -27.30
N LEU A 221 3.74 -6.18 -27.15
CA LEU A 221 5.07 -5.72 -26.74
C LEU A 221 5.63 -4.66 -27.70
N LYS A 222 5.46 -4.85 -29.02
CA LYS A 222 5.85 -3.86 -30.05
C LYS A 222 5.04 -2.56 -30.00
N LEU A 223 3.78 -2.62 -29.55
CA LEU A 223 2.91 -1.45 -29.38
C LEU A 223 3.25 -0.67 -28.10
N LEU A 224 3.65 -1.36 -27.04
CA LEU A 224 4.16 -0.74 -25.81
C LEU A 224 5.54 -0.07 -26.05
N GLU A 225 6.41 -0.69 -26.84
CA GLU A 225 7.66 -0.07 -27.33
C GLU A 225 7.38 1.23 -28.12
N PHE A 226 6.35 1.24 -28.98
CA PHE A 226 5.92 2.44 -29.72
C PHE A 226 5.37 3.56 -28.82
N CYS A 227 4.79 3.23 -27.67
CA CYS A 227 4.35 4.20 -26.65
C CYS A 227 5.44 4.61 -25.64
N GLY A 228 6.69 4.16 -25.81
CA GLY A 228 7.84 4.57 -24.98
C GLY A 228 8.22 3.63 -23.84
N PHE A 229 7.70 2.39 -23.80
CA PHE A 229 8.17 1.37 -22.86
C PHE A 229 9.42 0.66 -23.41
N TYR A 230 10.60 1.11 -23.00
CA TYR A 230 11.83 0.35 -23.21
C TYR A 230 12.01 -0.65 -22.06
N GLY A 231 11.64 -1.91 -22.30
CA GLY A 231 12.10 -3.03 -21.49
C GLY A 231 13.53 -3.38 -21.90
N ASN A 232 14.49 -3.14 -21.02
CA ASN A 232 15.89 -3.51 -21.25
C ASN A 232 15.97 -5.04 -21.44
N LYS A 233 16.21 -5.50 -22.66
CA LYS A 233 16.37 -6.91 -23.04
C LYS A 233 17.82 -7.42 -22.96
N ASN A 234 18.69 -6.72 -22.25
CA ASN A 234 20.08 -7.12 -22.14
C ASN A 234 20.40 -7.54 -20.70
N ILE A 235 20.10 -8.81 -20.41
CA ILE A 235 20.83 -9.61 -19.44
C ILE A 235 21.20 -10.88 -20.19
N GLU A 236 22.35 -10.83 -20.87
CA GLU A 236 23.21 -12.00 -21.07
C GLU A 236 24.06 -12.18 -19.80
#